data_AF-K2FWP4-F1
#
_entry.id   AF-K2FWP4-F1
#
_cell.length_a   1.000
_cell.length_b   1.000
_cell.length_c   1.000
_cell.angle_alpha   90.00
_cell.angle_beta   90.00
_cell.angle_gamma   90.00
#
_symmetry.space_group_name_H-M   'P 1'
#
loop_
_entity.id
_entity.type
_entity.pdbx_description
1 polymer ?
#
loop_
_entity_poly.entity_id
_entity_poly.type
_entity_poly.pdbx_seq_one_letter_code
_entity_poly.pdbx_strand_id
1 'polypeptide(L)'
;KQALWGVVIVLGAWVIVNTALWLLTSKIYKGGSGDAKLGISNWYDFQCEGGGGTGDDGTVPGGPTTCTSFTYSGWTVCQPNGTRTRVIASQRPSGCSGGTPGSLQESCTYDPSACTSFTYAEWNPTPCTVGQTQTRTATGAPAGCTSEPDPDDISRTCPLPGVIPKECLPHEEAFDTASGGDINKKCLLVGIAMTESGCNKDISTSSHGACGIMQMKPSTANMTCEALRANPDASIQKAAEVYNNYKSIIQNYNSKYGYSIGTDDEIAAYNAGPGDGINPDKTKQPFALSSDCPNPPTPAWQCPINPVGFAQTQDYVRDVQARQNSCLGK
;
A
#
# COMPACT_ATOMS: atom_id res chain seq x y z
N LYS A 1 7.81 -14.37 -22.12
CA LYS A 1 8.45 -13.50 -23.15
C LYS A 1 8.97 -12.16 -22.59
N GLN A 2 8.51 -11.67 -21.43
CA GLN A 2 9.01 -10.44 -20.78
C GLN A 2 10.39 -10.62 -20.08
N ALA A 3 10.67 -11.79 -19.49
CA ALA A 3 11.94 -12.05 -18.79
C ALA A 3 13.18 -12.15 -19.71
N LEU A 4 12.99 -12.46 -21.00
CA LEU A 4 14.10 -12.62 -21.95
C LEU A 4 14.71 -11.27 -22.36
N TRP A 5 13.92 -10.19 -22.35
CA TRP A 5 14.39 -8.85 -22.72
C TRP A 5 15.21 -8.19 -21.60
N GLY A 6 14.89 -8.46 -20.33
CA GLY A 6 15.65 -7.93 -19.19
C GLY A 6 17.09 -8.45 -19.12
N VAL A 7 17.31 -9.72 -19.44
CA VAL A 7 18.65 -10.34 -19.44
C VAL A 7 19.53 -9.77 -20.56
N VAL A 8 18.95 -9.46 -21.73
CA VAL A 8 19.69 -8.87 -22.86
C VAL A 8 20.15 -7.44 -22.55
N ILE A 9 19.33 -6.65 -21.84
CA ILE A 9 19.68 -5.27 -21.47
C ILE A 9 20.82 -5.24 -20.44
N VAL A 10 20.81 -6.14 -19.45
CA VAL A 10 21.85 -6.20 -18.39
C VAL A 10 23.19 -6.70 -18.95
N LEU A 11 23.17 -7.69 -19.85
CA LEU A 11 24.39 -8.18 -20.51
C LEU A 11 24.99 -7.14 -21.47
N GLY A 12 24.15 -6.36 -22.17
CA GLY A 12 24.61 -5.27 -23.04
C GLY A 12 25.32 -4.15 -22.26
N ALA A 13 24.79 -3.76 -21.10
CA ALA A 13 25.42 -2.75 -20.24
C ALA A 13 26.75 -3.22 -19.65
N TRP A 14 26.88 -4.52 -19.30
CA TRP A 14 28.11 -5.09 -18.75
C TRP A 14 29.24 -5.15 -19.79
N VAL A 15 28.93 -5.47 -21.05
CA VAL A 15 29.92 -5.49 -22.15
C VAL A 15 30.43 -4.09 -22.49
N ILE A 16 29.57 -3.06 -22.46
CA ILE A 16 29.94 -1.67 -22.76
C ILE A 16 30.88 -1.09 -21.69
N VAL A 17 30.63 -1.37 -20.42
CA VAL A 17 31.50 -0.88 -19.32
C VAL A 17 32.88 -1.54 -19.37
N ASN A 18 32.96 -2.84 -19.69
CA ASN A 18 34.23 -3.56 -19.72
C ASN A 18 35.08 -3.22 -20.96
N THR A 19 34.44 -2.94 -22.11
CA THR A 19 35.15 -2.44 -23.31
C THR A 19 35.60 -0.99 -23.16
N ALA A 20 34.82 -0.12 -22.50
CA ALA A 20 35.26 1.25 -22.19
C ALA A 20 36.46 1.29 -21.22
N LEU A 21 36.51 0.37 -20.24
CA LEU A 21 37.63 0.25 -19.31
C LEU A 21 38.91 -0.27 -20.00
N TRP A 22 38.78 -1.14 -20.99
CA TRP A 22 39.90 -1.61 -21.82
C TRP A 22 40.40 -0.53 -22.82
N LEU A 23 39.51 0.29 -23.38
CA LEU A 23 39.90 1.39 -24.27
C LEU A 23 40.58 2.55 -23.51
N LEU A 24 40.19 2.80 -22.25
CA LEU A 24 40.84 3.80 -21.39
C LEU A 24 42.24 3.36 -20.94
N THR A 25 42.48 2.08 -20.69
CA THR A 25 43.84 1.58 -20.38
C THR A 25 44.75 1.55 -21.61
N SER A 26 44.20 1.33 -22.81
CA SER A 26 44.99 1.36 -24.06
C SER A 26 45.45 2.77 -24.48
N LYS A 27 44.66 3.83 -24.18
CA LYS A 27 45.03 5.22 -24.48
C LYS A 27 46.10 5.80 -23.57
N ILE A 28 46.28 5.25 -22.37
CA ILE A 28 47.39 5.63 -21.47
C ILE A 28 48.73 5.07 -22.00
N TYR A 29 48.70 4.04 -22.86
CA TYR A 29 49.90 3.33 -23.32
C TYR A 29 50.56 3.88 -24.60
N LYS A 30 49.99 4.89 -25.27
CA LYS A 30 50.60 5.47 -26.48
C LYS A 30 50.52 7.00 -26.50
N GLY A 31 51.58 7.63 -25.98
CA GLY A 31 52.06 8.92 -26.48
C GLY A 31 52.30 9.98 -25.42
N GLY A 32 53.57 10.24 -25.11
CA GLY A 32 54.00 11.51 -24.50
C GLY A 32 55.10 11.42 -23.43
N SER A 33 56.34 11.25 -23.87
CA SER A 33 57.62 11.67 -23.25
C SER A 33 57.77 11.71 -21.72
N GLY A 34 58.61 10.82 -21.17
CA GLY A 34 59.18 10.98 -19.82
C GLY A 34 59.46 9.68 -19.08
N ASP A 35 60.29 8.82 -19.66
CA ASP A 35 61.18 7.83 -19.02
C ASP A 35 60.72 7.12 -17.72
N ALA A 36 60.12 5.93 -17.90
CA ALA A 36 60.50 4.70 -17.17
C ALA A 36 59.83 3.49 -17.86
N LYS A 37 60.51 2.90 -18.85
CA LYS A 37 60.10 1.60 -19.42
C LYS A 37 60.48 0.51 -18.42
N LEU A 38 59.51 0.05 -17.62
CA LEU A 38 59.64 -1.22 -16.90
C LEU A 38 59.25 -2.36 -17.86
N GLY A 39 60.25 -2.87 -18.58
CA GLY A 39 60.13 -4.14 -19.31
C GLY A 39 60.38 -5.30 -18.35
N ILE A 40 59.33 -6.03 -17.97
CA ILE A 40 59.45 -7.26 -17.18
C ILE A 40 59.28 -8.42 -18.16
N SER A 41 60.37 -9.15 -18.46
CA SER A 41 60.29 -10.34 -19.34
C SER A 41 60.40 -11.68 -18.60
N ASN A 42 60.77 -11.69 -17.30
CA ASN A 42 60.60 -12.79 -16.35
C ASN A 42 61.15 -12.40 -14.96
N TRP A 43 60.79 -13.17 -13.92
CA TRP A 43 60.88 -12.81 -12.49
C TRP A 43 62.27 -12.95 -11.84
N TYR A 44 63.34 -13.35 -12.55
CA TYR A 44 64.65 -13.61 -11.92
C TYR A 44 65.85 -12.89 -12.51
N ASP A 45 65.68 -11.81 -13.29
CA ASP A 45 66.84 -11.03 -13.73
C ASP A 45 66.54 -9.52 -13.72
N PHE A 46 66.99 -8.85 -12.66
CA PHE A 46 67.15 -7.39 -12.62
C PHE A 46 68.65 -7.11 -12.51
N GLN A 47 69.32 -7.02 -13.66
CA GLN A 47 70.63 -6.41 -13.76
C GLN A 47 70.47 -4.92 -14.10
N CYS A 48 71.04 -4.06 -13.26
CA CYS A 48 71.23 -2.65 -13.61
C CYS A 48 72.52 -2.53 -14.44
N GLU A 49 72.39 -2.29 -15.74
CA GLU A 49 73.50 -1.78 -16.55
C GLU A 49 73.67 -0.27 -16.30
N GLY A 50 74.91 0.14 -16.02
CA GLY A 50 75.26 1.50 -15.63
C GLY A 50 75.38 2.49 -16.80
N GLY A 51 75.23 3.76 -16.47
CA GLY A 51 75.69 4.92 -17.26
C GLY A 51 76.24 5.97 -16.30
N GLY A 52 77.53 6.30 -16.45
CA GLY A 52 78.34 6.99 -15.45
C GLY A 52 78.11 8.49 -15.27
N GLY A 53 78.37 8.95 -14.04
CA GLY A 53 78.55 10.34 -13.64
C GLY A 53 79.40 10.38 -12.36
N THR A 54 80.51 11.10 -12.41
CA THR A 54 81.61 11.15 -11.45
C THR A 54 81.35 12.04 -10.23
N GLY A 55 81.86 11.62 -9.05
CA GLY A 55 81.93 12.38 -7.79
C GLY A 55 80.62 12.27 -6.98
N ASP A 56 80.59 12.01 -5.68
CA ASP A 56 81.54 12.27 -4.61
C ASP A 56 81.29 11.28 -3.45
N ASP A 57 82.25 11.19 -2.54
CA ASP A 57 82.31 10.39 -1.33
C ASP A 57 81.09 10.61 -0.41
N GLY A 58 80.29 9.55 -0.23
CA GLY A 58 79.14 9.55 0.65
C GLY A 58 78.75 8.12 1.02
N THR A 59 79.35 7.60 2.08
CA THR A 59 78.96 6.34 2.72
C THR A 59 77.44 6.31 3.00
N VAL A 60 76.67 5.49 2.29
CA VAL A 60 75.33 5.08 2.72
C VAL A 60 75.42 3.66 3.29
N PRO A 61 75.39 3.49 4.62
CA PRO A 61 75.27 2.18 5.23
C PRO A 61 73.79 1.80 5.29
N GLY A 62 73.41 0.67 4.66
CA GLY A 62 72.10 0.09 4.87
C GLY A 62 71.79 -0.99 3.85
N GLY A 63 72.02 -2.26 4.20
CA GLY A 63 71.42 -3.37 3.46
C GLY A 63 69.89 -3.28 3.41
N PRO A 64 69.20 -4.10 2.59
CA PRO A 64 67.74 -4.10 2.51
C PRO A 64 67.13 -4.19 3.90
N THR A 65 66.51 -3.11 4.35
CA THR A 65 65.97 -3.01 5.70
C THR A 65 64.67 -3.80 5.74
N THR A 66 64.65 -4.91 6.48
CA THR A 66 63.45 -5.74 6.62
C THR A 66 62.42 -5.04 7.50
N CYS A 67 61.14 -5.11 7.12
CA CYS A 67 60.07 -4.57 7.95
C CYS A 67 59.95 -5.39 9.25
N THR A 68 60.09 -4.72 10.39
CA THR A 68 60.01 -5.34 11.73
C THR A 68 58.70 -5.03 12.44
N SER A 69 57.92 -4.06 11.93
CA SER A 69 56.63 -3.67 12.51
C SER A 69 55.61 -3.33 11.43
N PHE A 70 54.36 -3.74 11.66
CA PHE A 70 53.22 -3.59 10.78
C PHE A 70 52.03 -3.07 11.58
N THR A 71 51.38 -2.03 11.07
CA THR A 71 50.08 -1.55 11.58
C THR A 71 49.00 -2.01 10.63
N TYR A 72 47.89 -2.53 11.14
CA TYR A 72 46.79 -3.08 10.34
C TYR A 72 45.54 -2.17 10.40
N SER A 73 44.64 -2.33 9.42
CA SER A 73 43.28 -1.80 9.53
C SER A 73 42.49 -2.56 10.60
N GLY A 74 41.30 -2.03 10.95
CA GLY A 74 40.27 -2.84 11.59
C GLY A 74 39.87 -4.03 10.69
N TRP A 75 39.31 -5.07 11.31
CA TRP A 75 38.74 -6.19 10.58
C TRP A 75 37.44 -5.79 9.86
N THR A 76 37.19 -6.38 8.68
CA THR A 76 35.88 -6.28 8.03
C THR A 76 34.80 -6.98 8.85
N VAL A 77 33.54 -6.70 8.54
CA VAL A 77 32.42 -7.51 9.06
C VAL A 77 32.59 -8.98 8.66
N CYS A 78 32.13 -9.89 9.51
CA CYS A 78 32.17 -11.32 9.22
C CYS A 78 31.32 -11.62 7.99
N GLN A 79 31.89 -12.36 7.03
CA GLN A 79 31.18 -12.76 5.82
C GLN A 79 30.46 -14.11 6.03
N PRO A 80 29.46 -14.47 5.19
CA PRO A 80 28.75 -15.75 5.27
C PRO A 80 29.66 -16.99 5.19
N ASN A 81 30.86 -16.87 4.62
CA ASN A 81 31.85 -17.93 4.59
C ASN A 81 32.62 -18.11 5.92
N GLY A 82 32.22 -17.41 6.98
CA GLY A 82 32.82 -17.50 8.32
C GLY A 82 34.18 -16.81 8.43
N THR A 83 34.50 -15.88 7.53
CA THR A 83 35.81 -15.19 7.55
C THR A 83 35.68 -13.67 7.52
N ARG A 84 36.65 -13.01 8.14
CA ARG A 84 36.87 -11.56 8.02
C ARG A 84 38.31 -11.27 7.65
N THR A 85 38.54 -10.14 6.99
CA THR A 85 39.85 -9.76 6.47
C THR A 85 40.28 -8.40 7.01
N ARG A 86 41.59 -8.14 6.99
CA ARG A 86 42.17 -6.82 7.27
C ARG A 86 43.37 -6.61 6.35
N VAL A 87 43.79 -5.36 6.19
CA VAL A 87 44.95 -5.01 5.37
C VAL A 87 46.05 -4.38 6.22
N ILE A 88 47.27 -4.38 5.71
CA ILE A 88 48.39 -3.65 6.32
C ILE A 88 48.22 -2.16 5.98
N ALA A 89 48.05 -1.33 7.00
CA ALA A 89 47.89 0.12 6.87
C ALA A 89 49.24 0.85 6.81
N SER A 90 50.27 0.38 7.52
CA SER A 90 51.64 0.91 7.41
C SER A 90 52.70 -0.07 7.89
N GLN A 91 53.97 0.17 7.51
CA GLN A 91 55.12 -0.69 7.79
C GLN A 91 56.30 0.15 8.28
N ARG A 92 57.17 -0.40 9.13
CA ARG A 92 58.37 0.27 9.64
C ARG A 92 59.60 -0.64 9.63
N PRO A 93 60.80 -0.08 9.38
CA PRO A 93 61.12 1.34 9.08
C PRO A 93 60.58 1.85 7.73
N SER A 94 60.52 3.16 7.51
CA SER A 94 60.08 3.70 6.21
C SER A 94 60.99 3.22 5.09
N GLY A 95 60.41 2.76 3.97
CA GLY A 95 61.17 2.18 2.85
C GLY A 95 61.68 0.76 3.08
N CYS A 96 61.22 0.07 4.13
CA CYS A 96 61.53 -1.34 4.34
C CYS A 96 60.86 -2.23 3.29
N SER A 97 61.43 -3.41 3.04
CA SER A 97 60.85 -4.44 2.18
C SER A 97 61.00 -5.83 2.81
N GLY A 98 60.07 -6.74 2.52
CA GLY A 98 60.02 -8.07 3.14
C GLY A 98 59.48 -8.07 4.58
N GLY A 99 59.78 -9.14 5.32
CA GLY A 99 59.25 -9.40 6.66
C GLY A 99 58.04 -10.34 6.68
N THR A 100 57.62 -10.73 7.87
CA THR A 100 56.51 -11.70 8.07
C THR A 100 55.34 -11.01 8.77
N PRO A 101 54.37 -10.44 8.02
CA PRO A 101 53.17 -9.90 8.63
C PRO A 101 52.33 -11.03 9.26
N GLY A 102 51.56 -10.68 10.28
CA GLY A 102 50.58 -11.58 10.88
C GLY A 102 49.39 -11.83 9.95
N SER A 103 48.53 -12.78 10.32
CA SER A 103 47.38 -13.19 9.51
C SER A 103 46.49 -12.00 9.11
N LEU A 104 46.14 -11.97 7.82
CA LEU A 104 45.24 -10.99 7.21
C LEU A 104 43.80 -11.50 7.06
N GLN A 105 43.58 -12.75 7.44
CA GLN A 105 42.28 -13.41 7.45
C GLN A 105 42.14 -14.18 8.77
N GLU A 106 40.95 -14.16 9.34
CA GLU A 106 40.62 -15.00 10.49
C GLU A 106 39.18 -15.52 10.41
N SER A 107 38.95 -16.63 11.11
CA SER A 107 37.63 -17.19 11.31
C SER A 107 36.81 -16.32 12.25
N CYS A 108 35.52 -16.16 11.95
CA CYS A 108 34.56 -15.46 12.78
C CYS A 108 33.20 -16.14 12.72
N THR A 109 32.37 -15.89 13.73
CA THR A 109 30.96 -16.31 13.70
C THR A 109 30.17 -15.27 12.89
N TYR A 110 29.57 -15.71 11.80
CA TYR A 110 28.64 -14.89 11.03
C TYR A 110 27.31 -14.82 11.77
N ASP A 111 26.87 -13.60 12.07
CA ASP A 111 25.56 -13.33 12.68
C ASP A 111 24.65 -12.72 11.60
N PRO A 112 23.76 -13.51 10.97
CA PRO A 112 22.83 -12.99 9.97
C PRO A 112 21.77 -12.13 10.67
N SER A 113 21.53 -10.93 10.12
CA SER A 113 20.40 -10.10 10.58
C SER A 113 19.07 -10.78 10.24
N ALA A 114 18.13 -10.78 11.19
CA ALA A 114 16.80 -11.35 11.00
C ALA A 114 15.98 -10.58 9.95
N CYS A 115 15.20 -11.30 9.15
CA CYS A 115 14.24 -10.71 8.20
C CYS A 115 13.12 -9.98 8.95
N THR A 116 12.86 -8.70 8.62
CA THR A 116 11.71 -7.94 9.16
C THR A 116 10.60 -7.70 8.14
N SER A 117 10.79 -8.13 6.90
CA SER A 117 9.79 -8.01 5.84
C SER A 117 9.75 -9.27 5.00
N PHE A 118 8.55 -9.64 4.55
CA PHE A 118 8.28 -10.86 3.78
C PHE A 118 7.33 -10.53 2.64
N THR A 119 7.43 -11.30 1.56
CA THR A 119 6.47 -11.26 0.44
C THR A 119 5.44 -12.36 0.64
N TYR A 120 4.18 -12.09 0.28
CA TYR A 120 3.06 -13.03 0.41
C TYR A 120 2.34 -13.20 -0.93
N ALA A 121 1.77 -14.38 -1.14
CA ALA A 121 0.86 -14.66 -2.25
C ALA A 121 -0.46 -13.88 -2.12
N GLU A 122 -1.29 -13.96 -3.17
CA GLU A 122 -2.66 -13.46 -3.11
C GLU A 122 -3.49 -14.22 -2.05
N TRP A 123 -4.53 -13.56 -1.52
CA TRP A 123 -5.45 -14.22 -0.59
C TRP A 123 -6.18 -15.37 -1.29
N ASN A 124 -6.39 -16.48 -0.59
CA ASN A 124 -7.13 -17.64 -1.09
C ASN A 124 -8.11 -18.14 -0.01
N PRO A 125 -9.40 -18.34 -0.32
CA PRO A 125 -10.07 -18.15 -1.62
C PRO A 125 -10.29 -16.69 -1.99
N THR A 126 -10.20 -16.35 -3.28
CA THR A 126 -10.64 -15.05 -3.83
C THR A 126 -11.72 -15.29 -4.89
N PRO A 127 -12.94 -14.75 -4.73
CA PRO A 127 -13.42 -13.88 -3.65
C PRO A 127 -13.53 -14.58 -2.29
N CYS A 128 -13.42 -13.82 -1.20
CA CYS A 128 -13.65 -14.31 0.17
C CYS A 128 -15.11 -14.80 0.27
N THR A 129 -15.33 -16.05 0.62
CA THR A 129 -16.70 -16.51 0.91
C THR A 129 -16.99 -16.28 2.38
N VAL A 130 -18.13 -15.66 2.65
CA VAL A 130 -18.75 -15.47 3.97
C VAL A 130 -18.49 -16.63 4.93
N GLY A 131 -17.97 -16.34 6.12
CA GLY A 131 -17.74 -17.33 7.18
C GLY A 131 -16.59 -18.30 6.92
N GLN A 132 -15.84 -18.13 5.83
CA GLN A 132 -14.59 -18.86 5.63
C GLN A 132 -13.39 -18.12 6.21
N THR A 133 -12.24 -18.78 6.19
CA THR A 133 -10.94 -18.18 6.46
C THR A 133 -10.23 -18.01 5.12
N GLN A 134 -9.73 -16.80 4.87
CA GLN A 134 -8.76 -16.55 3.82
C GLN A 134 -7.35 -16.71 4.40
N THR A 135 -6.46 -17.32 3.62
CA THR A 135 -5.04 -17.45 3.97
C THR A 135 -4.20 -16.90 2.83
N ARG A 136 -3.03 -16.34 3.14
CA ARG A 136 -2.01 -16.08 2.12
C ARG A 136 -0.66 -16.59 2.60
N THR A 137 -0.04 -17.35 1.72
CA THR A 137 1.21 -18.06 1.97
C THR A 137 2.40 -17.14 1.75
N ALA A 138 3.39 -17.21 2.62
CA ALA A 138 4.62 -16.47 2.44
C ALA A 138 5.40 -17.01 1.22
N THR A 139 5.83 -16.12 0.34
CA THR A 139 6.49 -16.47 -0.94
C THR A 139 7.98 -16.16 -0.97
N GLY A 140 8.51 -15.47 0.04
CA GLY A 140 9.95 -15.25 0.16
C GLY A 140 10.36 -14.09 1.06
N ALA A 141 11.63 -14.10 1.47
CA ALA A 141 12.29 -13.07 2.26
C ALA A 141 13.33 -12.29 1.41
N PRO A 142 13.70 -11.06 1.81
CA PRO A 142 14.77 -10.28 1.17
C PRO A 142 16.12 -11.02 1.13
N ALA A 143 16.89 -10.81 0.06
CA ALA A 143 18.22 -11.40 -0.08
C ALA A 143 19.20 -10.88 0.99
N GLY A 144 19.93 -11.78 1.64
CA GLY A 144 20.97 -11.45 2.62
C GLY A 144 20.54 -11.54 4.09
N CYS A 145 19.32 -12.00 4.35
CA CYS A 145 18.82 -12.27 5.70
C CYS A 145 18.41 -13.75 5.82
N THR A 146 18.46 -14.31 7.02
CA THR A 146 17.97 -15.66 7.31
C THR A 146 16.64 -15.56 8.04
N SER A 147 15.59 -16.18 7.50
CA SER A 147 14.31 -16.36 8.17
C SER A 147 14.30 -17.71 8.86
N GLU A 148 14.77 -17.74 10.11
CA GLU A 148 14.55 -18.90 10.96
C GLU A 148 13.78 -18.47 12.22
N PRO A 149 12.53 -18.95 12.40
CA PRO A 149 11.75 -19.80 11.49
C PRO A 149 11.27 -19.06 10.22
N ASP A 150 10.88 -19.83 9.19
CA ASP A 150 10.23 -19.34 7.96
C ASP A 150 8.98 -18.51 8.32
N PRO A 151 8.62 -17.44 7.58
CA PRO A 151 7.43 -16.65 7.90
C PRO A 151 6.16 -17.51 7.85
N ASP A 152 5.37 -17.45 8.94
CA ASP A 152 4.08 -18.12 9.00
C ASP A 152 3.10 -17.60 7.94
N ASP A 153 2.26 -18.50 7.44
CA ASP A 153 1.09 -18.12 6.66
C ASP A 153 0.16 -17.24 7.51
N ILE A 154 -0.27 -16.12 6.95
CA ILE A 154 -1.23 -15.24 7.63
C ILE A 154 -2.64 -15.60 7.21
N SER A 155 -3.53 -15.69 8.20
CA SER A 155 -4.95 -15.97 7.99
C SER A 155 -5.83 -14.83 8.50
N ARG A 156 -7.00 -14.67 7.87
CA ARG A 156 -8.06 -13.78 8.33
C ARG A 156 -9.42 -14.43 8.13
N THR A 157 -10.34 -14.19 9.05
CA THR A 157 -11.73 -14.62 8.88
C THR A 157 -12.41 -13.67 7.89
N CYS A 158 -13.09 -14.22 6.88
CA CYS A 158 -13.97 -13.45 6.01
C CYS A 158 -15.06 -12.79 6.86
N PRO A 159 -15.45 -11.53 6.56
CA PRO A 159 -16.57 -10.89 7.25
C PRO A 159 -17.80 -11.79 7.15
N LEU A 160 -18.41 -12.10 8.30
CA LEU A 160 -19.73 -12.72 8.33
C LEU A 160 -20.75 -11.64 7.90
N PRO A 161 -21.67 -11.92 6.96
CA PRO A 161 -22.77 -11.05 6.63
C PRO A 161 -23.55 -10.72 7.90
N GLY A 162 -23.93 -9.47 8.01
CA GLY A 162 -24.65 -8.97 9.17
C GLY A 162 -23.74 -8.59 10.33
N VAL A 163 -22.40 -8.71 10.20
CA VAL A 163 -21.47 -8.03 11.11
C VAL A 163 -21.54 -6.54 10.85
N ILE A 164 -22.00 -5.80 11.84
CA ILE A 164 -22.15 -4.35 11.78
C ILE A 164 -20.93 -3.64 12.38
N PRO A 165 -20.65 -2.38 12.00
CA PRO A 165 -19.56 -1.59 12.60
C PRO A 165 -19.70 -1.49 14.12
N LYS A 166 -18.55 -1.42 14.82
CA LYS A 166 -18.51 -1.39 16.30
C LYS A 166 -19.33 -0.26 16.89
N GLU A 167 -19.41 0.86 16.17
CA GLU A 167 -20.17 2.06 16.53
C GLU A 167 -21.69 1.78 16.57
N CYS A 168 -22.15 0.80 15.79
CA CYS A 168 -23.56 0.42 15.70
C CYS A 168 -23.94 -0.76 16.58
N LEU A 169 -22.97 -1.51 17.13
CA LEU A 169 -23.21 -2.68 17.99
C LEU A 169 -24.16 -2.43 19.17
N PRO A 170 -24.12 -1.26 19.86
CA PRO A 170 -25.07 -0.99 20.93
C PRO A 170 -26.55 -1.00 20.49
N HIS A 171 -26.82 -0.94 19.18
CA HIS A 171 -28.16 -0.88 18.60
C HIS A 171 -28.45 -2.09 17.70
N GLU A 172 -27.68 -3.17 17.80
CA GLU A 172 -27.82 -4.34 16.91
C GLU A 172 -29.23 -4.94 16.94
N GLU A 173 -29.80 -5.15 18.14
CA GLU A 173 -31.15 -5.69 18.32
C GLU A 173 -32.23 -4.79 17.68
N ALA A 174 -32.03 -3.46 17.73
CA ALA A 174 -32.93 -2.52 17.07
C ALA A 174 -32.86 -2.66 15.54
N PHE A 175 -31.67 -2.84 14.96
CA PHE A 175 -31.52 -3.12 13.53
C PHE A 175 -32.12 -4.47 13.13
N ASP A 176 -31.94 -5.51 13.94
CA ASP A 176 -32.55 -6.83 13.72
C ASP A 176 -34.08 -6.75 13.73
N THR A 177 -34.64 -6.07 14.74
CA THR A 177 -36.08 -5.85 14.86
C THR A 177 -36.63 -5.03 13.68
N ALA A 178 -35.97 -3.92 13.34
CA ALA A 178 -36.40 -3.01 12.27
C ALA A 178 -36.31 -3.65 10.87
N SER A 179 -35.37 -4.56 10.69
CA SER A 179 -35.19 -5.32 9.45
C SER A 179 -36.15 -6.52 9.35
N GLY A 180 -36.73 -6.99 10.46
CA GLY A 180 -37.57 -8.18 10.49
C GLY A 180 -36.80 -9.46 10.15
N GLY A 181 -35.49 -9.48 10.42
CA GLY A 181 -34.59 -10.59 10.05
C GLY A 181 -34.09 -10.58 8.60
N ASP A 182 -34.49 -9.61 7.77
CA ASP A 182 -33.91 -9.45 6.43
C ASP A 182 -32.52 -8.81 6.52
N ILE A 183 -31.49 -9.62 6.26
CA ILE A 183 -30.09 -9.19 6.33
C ILE A 183 -29.75 -8.06 5.34
N ASN A 184 -30.37 -8.00 4.16
CA ASN A 184 -30.12 -6.91 3.21
C ASN A 184 -30.66 -5.60 3.76
N LYS A 185 -31.85 -5.65 4.39
CA LYS A 185 -32.46 -4.50 5.05
C LYS A 185 -31.70 -4.12 6.33
N LYS A 186 -31.22 -5.07 7.14
CA LYS A 186 -30.34 -4.80 8.30
C LYS A 186 -29.12 -4.01 7.85
N CYS A 187 -28.37 -4.54 6.89
CA CYS A 187 -27.16 -3.90 6.39
C CYS A 187 -27.42 -2.56 5.69
N LEU A 188 -28.58 -2.39 5.06
CA LEU A 188 -28.99 -1.11 4.49
C LEU A 188 -29.21 -0.06 5.57
N LEU A 189 -29.99 -0.38 6.61
CA LEU A 189 -30.26 0.53 7.73
C LEU A 189 -28.98 0.90 8.48
N VAL A 190 -28.06 -0.05 8.63
CA VAL A 190 -26.73 0.19 9.19
C VAL A 190 -25.91 1.13 8.28
N GLY A 191 -25.93 0.91 6.97
CA GLY A 191 -25.28 1.78 6.00
C GLY A 191 -25.79 3.22 6.04
N ILE A 192 -27.10 3.39 6.20
CA ILE A 192 -27.76 4.68 6.41
C ILE A 192 -27.29 5.30 7.73
N ALA A 193 -27.42 4.60 8.87
CA ALA A 193 -27.04 5.11 10.18
C ALA A 193 -25.57 5.58 10.24
N MET A 194 -24.69 4.82 9.60
CA MET A 194 -23.28 5.14 9.51
C MET A 194 -22.98 6.33 8.62
N THR A 195 -23.75 6.56 7.56
CA THR A 195 -23.59 7.71 6.67
C THR A 195 -24.17 8.97 7.31
N GLU A 196 -25.30 8.84 8.00
CA GLU A 196 -26.01 9.95 8.64
C GLU A 196 -25.32 10.45 9.91
N SER A 197 -24.85 9.53 10.75
CA SER A 197 -24.32 9.89 12.07
C SER A 197 -23.09 9.11 12.50
N GLY A 198 -22.65 8.11 11.72
CA GLY A 198 -21.67 7.14 12.22
C GLY A 198 -22.21 6.31 13.38
N CYS A 199 -23.53 6.07 13.43
CA CYS A 199 -24.22 5.48 14.59
C CYS A 199 -24.07 6.29 15.89
N ASN A 200 -23.76 7.59 15.80
CA ASN A 200 -23.57 8.48 16.95
C ASN A 200 -24.85 9.28 17.26
N LYS A 201 -25.50 8.97 18.38
CA LYS A 201 -26.72 9.67 18.82
C LYS A 201 -26.49 11.15 19.20
N ASP A 202 -25.25 11.49 19.50
CA ASP A 202 -24.87 12.81 20.00
C ASP A 202 -24.50 13.78 18.87
N ILE A 203 -24.51 13.36 17.60
CA ILE A 203 -24.31 14.25 16.46
C ILE A 203 -25.33 15.40 16.45
N SER A 204 -24.90 16.61 16.13
CA SER A 204 -25.79 17.78 16.04
C SER A 204 -26.90 17.58 15.01
N THR A 205 -28.01 18.30 15.18
CA THR A 205 -29.05 18.41 14.15
C THR A 205 -28.44 18.88 12.83
N SER A 206 -28.85 18.27 11.70
CA SER A 206 -28.38 18.73 10.39
C SER A 206 -28.85 20.16 10.09
N SER A 207 -28.24 20.79 9.09
CA SER A 207 -28.69 22.08 8.56
C SER A 207 -30.15 22.07 8.06
N HIS A 208 -30.75 20.90 7.89
CA HIS A 208 -32.12 20.70 7.43
C HIS A 208 -33.07 20.18 8.53
N GLY A 209 -32.66 20.25 9.79
CA GLY A 209 -33.50 19.88 10.94
C GLY A 209 -33.62 18.38 11.18
N ALA A 210 -32.71 17.57 10.64
CA ALA A 210 -32.70 16.13 10.84
C ALA A 210 -31.99 15.75 12.15
N CYS A 211 -32.49 14.73 12.85
CA CYS A 211 -32.11 14.41 14.23
C CYS A 211 -31.98 12.90 14.49
N GLY A 212 -31.20 12.56 15.53
CA GLY A 212 -30.96 11.18 15.96
C GLY A 212 -29.94 10.45 15.09
N ILE A 213 -29.74 9.15 15.38
CA ILE A 213 -28.73 8.32 14.71
C ILE A 213 -29.05 8.04 13.24
N MET A 214 -30.32 8.15 12.85
CA MET A 214 -30.76 7.98 11.47
C MET A 214 -30.96 9.32 10.73
N GLN A 215 -30.64 10.46 11.37
CA GLN A 215 -30.90 11.82 10.88
C GLN A 215 -32.28 11.94 10.21
N MET A 216 -33.32 11.75 11.02
CA MET A 216 -34.70 11.86 10.56
C MET A 216 -35.25 13.26 10.81
N LYS A 217 -36.01 13.81 9.87
CA LYS A 217 -36.81 15.02 10.12
C LYS A 217 -37.97 14.71 11.07
N PRO A 218 -38.25 15.55 12.08
CA PRO A 218 -39.35 15.34 13.02
C PRO A 218 -40.72 15.07 12.38
N SER A 219 -41.05 15.82 11.34
CA SER A 219 -42.32 15.67 10.60
C SER A 219 -42.40 14.34 9.87
N THR A 220 -41.28 13.83 9.34
CA THR A 220 -41.21 12.54 8.64
C THR A 220 -41.27 11.37 9.62
N ALA A 221 -40.62 11.48 10.77
CA ALA A 221 -40.61 10.45 11.80
C ALA A 221 -41.87 10.45 12.70
N ASN A 222 -42.68 11.52 12.63
CA ASN A 222 -43.75 11.81 13.59
C ASN A 222 -43.26 11.76 15.05
N MET A 223 -42.07 12.31 15.30
CA MET A 223 -41.39 12.34 16.60
C MET A 223 -40.59 13.65 16.72
N THR A 224 -40.42 14.18 17.93
CA THR A 224 -39.59 15.38 18.12
C THR A 224 -38.10 15.07 17.94
N CYS A 225 -37.30 16.11 17.65
CA CYS A 225 -35.84 15.96 17.57
C CYS A 225 -35.24 15.45 18.88
N GLU A 226 -35.74 15.95 20.01
CA GLU A 226 -35.32 15.53 21.35
C GLU A 226 -35.61 14.04 21.57
N ALA A 227 -36.81 13.58 21.16
CA ALA A 227 -37.19 12.18 21.29
C ALA A 227 -36.32 11.26 20.41
N LEU A 228 -36.00 11.68 19.18
CA LEU A 228 -35.12 10.93 18.28
C LEU A 228 -33.68 10.81 18.79
N ARG A 229 -33.17 11.85 19.45
CA ARG A 229 -31.83 11.82 20.07
C ARG A 229 -31.79 10.99 21.35
N ALA A 230 -32.83 11.11 22.18
CA ALA A 230 -32.93 10.40 23.45
C ALA A 230 -33.16 8.89 23.25
N ASN A 231 -33.75 8.48 22.12
CA ASN A 231 -34.11 7.09 21.85
C ASN A 231 -33.56 6.65 20.48
N PRO A 232 -32.27 6.24 20.40
CA PRO A 232 -31.65 5.80 19.15
C PRO A 232 -32.38 4.63 18.50
N ASP A 233 -32.84 3.65 19.29
CA ASP A 233 -33.54 2.48 18.77
C ASP A 233 -34.88 2.87 18.12
N ALA A 234 -35.61 3.81 18.71
CA ALA A 234 -36.83 4.36 18.11
C ALA A 234 -36.51 5.14 16.82
N SER A 235 -35.37 5.84 16.77
CA SER A 235 -34.89 6.49 15.54
C SER A 235 -34.64 5.46 14.42
N ILE A 236 -34.08 4.28 14.73
CA ILE A 236 -33.90 3.17 13.78
C ILE A 236 -35.26 2.62 13.31
N GLN A 237 -36.20 2.37 14.23
CA GLN A 237 -37.52 1.87 13.87
C GLN A 237 -38.27 2.85 12.95
N LYS A 238 -38.24 4.15 13.27
CA LYS A 238 -38.85 5.18 12.41
C LYS A 238 -38.20 5.31 11.05
N ALA A 239 -36.88 5.20 10.97
CA ALA A 239 -36.19 5.15 9.69
C ALA A 239 -36.64 3.96 8.85
N ALA A 240 -36.79 2.77 9.46
CA ALA A 240 -37.24 1.57 8.76
C ALA A 240 -38.72 1.65 8.31
N GLU A 241 -39.60 2.28 9.10
CA GLU A 241 -40.99 2.58 8.71
C GLU A 241 -41.02 3.49 7.47
N VAL A 242 -40.28 4.59 7.51
CA VAL A 242 -40.21 5.58 6.42
C VAL A 242 -39.60 4.98 5.16
N TYR A 243 -38.54 4.19 5.31
CA TYR A 243 -37.95 3.41 4.23
C TYR A 243 -38.98 2.51 3.54
N ASN A 244 -39.77 1.72 4.30
CA ASN A 244 -40.78 0.84 3.70
C ASN A 244 -41.88 1.64 2.98
N ASN A 245 -42.30 2.76 3.56
CA ASN A 245 -43.28 3.65 2.94
C ASN A 245 -42.76 4.21 1.61
N TYR A 246 -41.53 4.73 1.60
CA TYR A 246 -40.92 5.29 0.40
C TYR A 246 -40.68 4.22 -0.67
N LYS A 247 -40.19 3.04 -0.27
CA LYS A 247 -40.06 1.87 -1.15
C LYS A 247 -41.39 1.53 -1.84
N SER A 248 -42.49 1.50 -1.10
CA SER A 248 -43.83 1.26 -1.66
C SER A 248 -44.26 2.33 -2.67
N ILE A 249 -43.96 3.60 -2.41
CA ILE A 249 -44.27 4.71 -3.34
C ILE A 249 -43.48 4.54 -4.63
N ILE A 250 -42.15 4.39 -4.54
CA ILE A 250 -41.27 4.40 -5.71
C ILE A 250 -41.43 3.15 -6.58
N GLN A 251 -41.86 2.01 -6.02
CA GLN A 251 -42.16 0.80 -6.79
C GLN A 251 -43.19 1.03 -7.90
N ASN A 252 -44.09 2.01 -7.74
CA ASN A 252 -45.05 2.38 -8.79
C ASN A 252 -44.38 3.01 -10.03
N TYR A 253 -43.12 3.44 -9.92
CA TYR A 253 -42.37 4.07 -11.00
C TYR A 253 -41.66 3.08 -11.94
N ASN A 254 -41.72 1.77 -11.68
CA ASN A 254 -41.15 0.74 -12.56
C ASN A 254 -41.55 0.92 -14.03
N SER A 255 -42.85 1.13 -14.27
CA SER A 255 -43.39 1.32 -15.62
C SER A 255 -43.00 2.66 -16.25
N LYS A 256 -42.78 3.70 -15.43
CA LYS A 256 -42.35 5.04 -15.85
C LYS A 256 -40.94 5.03 -16.43
N TYR A 257 -40.06 4.22 -15.84
CA TYR A 257 -38.64 4.18 -16.20
C TYR A 257 -38.22 2.95 -17.01
N GLY A 258 -39.07 1.93 -17.10
CA GLY A 258 -38.75 0.72 -17.86
C GLY A 258 -37.66 -0.15 -17.22
N TYR A 259 -37.36 0.07 -15.94
CA TYR A 259 -36.47 -0.76 -15.13
C TYR A 259 -37.11 -1.07 -13.77
N SER A 260 -36.65 -2.14 -13.11
CA SER A 260 -37.09 -2.46 -11.75
C SER A 260 -36.35 -1.57 -10.77
N ILE A 261 -37.07 -0.77 -9.98
CA ILE A 261 -36.52 0.01 -8.86
C ILE A 261 -35.56 -0.87 -8.05
N GLY A 262 -34.35 -0.35 -7.89
CA GLY A 262 -33.26 -0.99 -7.18
C GLY A 262 -33.02 -0.42 -5.79
N THR A 263 -32.05 -0.98 -5.08
CA THR A 263 -31.65 -0.47 -3.76
C THR A 263 -31.04 0.93 -3.83
N ASP A 264 -30.43 1.30 -4.96
CA ASP A 264 -29.95 2.66 -5.22
C ASP A 264 -31.11 3.68 -5.21
N ASP A 265 -32.23 3.37 -5.85
CA ASP A 265 -33.43 4.20 -5.80
C ASP A 265 -34.01 4.28 -4.38
N GLU A 266 -34.04 3.15 -3.66
CA GLU A 266 -34.54 3.11 -2.29
C GLU A 266 -33.71 4.01 -1.36
N ILE A 267 -32.38 4.03 -1.53
CA ILE A 267 -31.47 4.90 -0.78
C ILE A 267 -31.66 6.36 -1.18
N ALA A 268 -31.78 6.65 -2.48
CA ALA A 268 -32.04 8.00 -2.97
C ALA A 268 -33.36 8.55 -2.40
N ALA A 269 -34.39 7.71 -2.35
CA ALA A 269 -35.69 8.06 -1.77
C ALA A 269 -35.58 8.36 -0.26
N TYR A 270 -34.75 7.63 0.48
CA TYR A 270 -34.51 7.93 1.89
C TYR A 270 -33.89 9.32 2.08
N ASN A 271 -32.86 9.66 1.30
CA ASN A 271 -32.12 10.92 1.41
C ASN A 271 -32.93 12.14 0.92
N ALA A 272 -33.57 12.02 -0.24
CA ALA A 272 -34.19 13.14 -0.94
C ALA A 272 -35.74 13.10 -0.97
N GLY A 273 -36.35 12.03 -0.46
CA GLY A 273 -37.79 11.77 -0.52
C GLY A 273 -38.22 10.98 -1.76
N PRO A 274 -39.44 10.43 -1.79
CA PRO A 274 -39.90 9.54 -2.86
C PRO A 274 -40.61 10.28 -4.01
N GLY A 275 -40.70 11.60 -3.95
CA GLY A 275 -41.57 12.39 -4.84
C GLY A 275 -41.08 12.42 -6.30
N ASP A 276 -42.02 12.54 -7.22
CA ASP A 276 -41.78 12.55 -8.66
C ASP A 276 -42.26 13.81 -9.40
N GLY A 277 -42.64 14.84 -8.64
CA GLY A 277 -43.16 16.11 -9.14
C GLY A 277 -42.14 17.24 -9.25
N ILE A 278 -42.66 18.44 -9.47
CA ILE A 278 -41.90 19.70 -9.46
C ILE A 278 -42.44 20.54 -8.30
N ASN A 279 -41.56 21.03 -7.44
CA ASN A 279 -41.91 21.87 -6.31
C ASN A 279 -42.35 23.28 -6.79
N PRO A 280 -43.07 24.07 -5.96
CA PRO A 280 -43.52 25.42 -6.34
C PRO A 280 -42.39 26.38 -6.75
N ASP A 281 -41.19 26.19 -6.21
CA ASP A 281 -39.96 26.94 -6.55
C ASP A 281 -39.29 26.46 -7.84
N LYS A 282 -39.94 25.54 -8.58
CA LYS A 282 -39.48 24.89 -9.82
C LYS A 282 -38.33 23.91 -9.64
N THR A 283 -37.91 23.62 -8.40
CA THR A 283 -36.97 22.52 -8.15
C THR A 283 -37.66 21.18 -8.42
N LYS A 284 -36.91 20.23 -8.98
CA LYS A 284 -37.42 18.88 -9.25
C LYS A 284 -37.35 18.04 -7.97
N GLN A 285 -38.31 17.15 -7.79
CA GLN A 285 -38.20 16.05 -6.83
C GLN A 285 -37.32 14.93 -7.42
N PRO A 286 -36.69 14.06 -6.61
CA PRO A 286 -35.64 13.14 -7.07
C PRO A 286 -36.11 12.18 -8.16
N PHE A 287 -37.38 11.74 -8.12
CA PHE A 287 -37.98 10.84 -9.11
C PHE A 287 -38.78 11.59 -10.17
N ALA A 288 -38.61 12.91 -10.34
CA ALA A 288 -39.13 13.61 -11.49
C ALA A 288 -38.30 13.24 -12.74
N LEU A 289 -38.90 13.29 -13.93
CA LEU A 289 -38.15 13.02 -15.16
C LEU A 289 -37.03 14.06 -15.34
N SER A 290 -35.82 13.56 -15.60
CA SER A 290 -34.69 14.42 -15.94
C SER A 290 -34.93 15.11 -17.29
N SER A 291 -34.66 16.41 -17.33
CA SER A 291 -34.67 17.22 -18.55
C SER A 291 -33.45 16.92 -19.41
N ASP A 292 -32.34 16.66 -18.74
CA ASP A 292 -31.01 16.49 -19.33
C ASP A 292 -30.76 15.02 -19.71
N CYS A 293 -31.52 14.08 -19.12
CA CYS A 293 -31.48 12.66 -19.41
C CYS A 293 -32.88 12.12 -19.80
N PRO A 294 -33.46 12.53 -20.95
CA PRO A 294 -34.81 12.11 -21.33
C PRO A 294 -34.87 10.70 -21.97
N ASN A 295 -33.75 10.16 -22.46
CA ASN A 295 -33.71 8.87 -23.13
C ASN A 295 -32.45 8.05 -22.76
N PRO A 296 -32.59 6.87 -22.11
CA PRO A 296 -33.85 6.34 -21.58
C PRO A 296 -34.45 7.28 -20.52
N PRO A 297 -35.77 7.20 -20.23
CA PRO A 297 -36.38 7.97 -19.15
C PRO A 297 -35.59 7.75 -17.86
N THR A 298 -35.02 8.82 -17.30
CA THR A 298 -34.13 8.74 -16.15
C THR A 298 -34.66 9.66 -15.04
N PRO A 299 -34.74 9.21 -13.77
CA PRO A 299 -35.10 10.09 -12.67
C PRO A 299 -34.03 11.19 -12.48
N ALA A 300 -34.46 12.36 -11.99
CA ALA A 300 -33.59 13.52 -11.81
C ALA A 300 -32.35 13.19 -10.96
N TRP A 301 -32.49 12.34 -9.94
CA TRP A 301 -31.39 11.97 -9.06
C TRP A 301 -30.31 11.10 -9.76
N GLN A 302 -30.67 10.27 -10.74
CA GLN A 302 -29.71 9.39 -11.46
C GLN A 302 -28.99 10.07 -12.62
N CYS A 303 -29.47 11.22 -13.09
CA CYS A 303 -28.93 11.84 -14.31
C CYS A 303 -27.46 12.31 -14.10
N PRO A 304 -26.51 11.82 -14.90
CA PRO A 304 -25.08 12.17 -14.73
C PRO A 304 -24.68 13.52 -15.30
N ILE A 305 -25.48 14.13 -16.19
CA ILE A 305 -25.11 15.37 -16.91
C ILE A 305 -25.31 16.59 -16.02
N ASN A 306 -26.51 16.71 -15.44
CA ASN A 306 -26.89 17.76 -14.50
C ASN A 306 -27.84 17.13 -13.49
N PRO A 307 -27.39 16.70 -12.29
CA PRO A 307 -28.28 16.06 -11.32
C PRO A 307 -29.28 17.04 -10.68
N VAL A 308 -29.44 18.26 -11.19
CA VAL A 308 -30.47 19.25 -10.77
C VAL A 308 -30.55 19.45 -9.25
N GLY A 309 -29.40 19.45 -8.56
CA GLY A 309 -29.32 19.57 -7.10
C GLY A 309 -29.15 18.25 -6.33
N PHE A 310 -29.13 17.10 -7.01
CA PHE A 310 -29.02 15.77 -6.40
C PHE A 310 -27.59 15.17 -6.39
N ALA A 311 -26.55 15.96 -6.65
CA ALA A 311 -25.16 15.47 -6.57
C ALA A 311 -24.84 14.89 -5.18
N GLN A 312 -25.30 15.56 -4.12
CA GLN A 312 -25.17 15.05 -2.74
C GLN A 312 -25.91 13.72 -2.55
N THR A 313 -27.08 13.55 -3.17
CA THR A 313 -27.83 12.28 -3.12
C THR A 313 -27.11 11.16 -3.86
N GLN A 314 -26.46 11.45 -5.00
CA GLN A 314 -25.65 10.45 -5.72
C GLN A 314 -24.46 9.98 -4.87
N ASP A 315 -23.75 10.90 -4.22
CA ASP A 315 -22.67 10.57 -3.30
C ASP A 315 -23.19 9.76 -2.10
N TYR A 316 -24.32 10.18 -1.52
CA TYR A 316 -24.98 9.47 -0.43
C TYR A 316 -25.35 8.03 -0.81
N VAL A 317 -25.92 7.81 -2.01
CA VAL A 317 -26.25 6.47 -2.52
C VAL A 317 -25.00 5.60 -2.59
N ARG A 318 -23.92 6.11 -3.17
CA ARG A 318 -22.65 5.39 -3.29
C ARG A 318 -22.09 5.01 -1.91
N ASP A 319 -22.13 5.93 -0.96
CA ASP A 319 -21.57 5.73 0.38
C ASP A 319 -22.37 4.71 1.19
N VAL A 320 -23.71 4.81 1.17
CA VAL A 320 -24.59 3.84 1.83
C VAL A 320 -24.44 2.46 1.22
N GLN A 321 -24.39 2.34 -0.11
CA GLN A 321 -24.18 1.06 -0.79
C GLN A 321 -22.84 0.43 -0.44
N ALA A 322 -21.76 1.22 -0.40
CA ALA A 322 -20.45 0.73 0.01
C ALA A 322 -20.48 0.15 1.44
N ARG A 323 -21.16 0.84 2.37
CA ARG A 323 -21.34 0.36 3.75
C ARG A 323 -22.25 -0.86 3.85
N GLN A 324 -23.34 -0.90 3.07
CA GLN A 324 -24.22 -2.06 3.00
C GLN A 324 -23.45 -3.28 2.48
N ASN A 325 -22.67 -3.13 1.41
CA ASN A 325 -21.84 -4.20 0.86
C ASN A 325 -20.80 -4.68 1.88
N SER A 326 -20.15 -3.77 2.59
CA SER A 326 -19.23 -4.13 3.68
C SER A 326 -19.92 -4.95 4.77
N CYS A 327 -21.15 -4.58 5.18
CA CYS A 327 -21.93 -5.36 6.15
C CYS A 327 -22.38 -6.71 5.59
N LEU A 328 -22.66 -6.81 4.29
CA LEU A 328 -23.01 -8.05 3.61
C LEU A 328 -21.79 -8.94 3.29
N GLY A 329 -20.57 -8.49 3.57
CA GLY A 329 -19.34 -9.20 3.25
C GLY A 329 -19.07 -9.31 1.74
N LYS A 330 -19.45 -8.28 0.97
CA LYS A 330 -19.27 -8.19 -0.50
C LYS A 330 -18.11 -7.28 -0.88
#